data_AF-A0A2H6GPE2-F1
#
_entry.id   AF-A0A2H6GPE2-F1
#
_cell.length_a   1.000
_cell.length_b   1.000
_cell.length_c   1.000
_cell.angle_alpha   90.00
_cell.angle_beta   90.00
_cell.angle_gamma   90.00
#
_symmetry.space_group_name_H-M   'P 1'
#
loop_
_entity.id
_entity.type
_entity.pdbx_description
1 polymer ?
#
loop_
_entity_poly.entity_id
_entity_poly.type
_entity_poly.pdbx_seq_one_letter_code
_entity_poly.pdbx_strand_id
1 'polypeptide(L)' 'MKIDCYFSMGCGSEVVLRKNIPDALAAEGLKAEVNYRRIADEAAEKLGLRGSPTIMLDGVDLFPSEISGFS' A
#
# COMPACT_ATOMS: atom_id res chain seq x y z
N MET A 1 4.10 12.94 -7.21
CA MET A 1 3.93 11.48 -7.19
C MET A 1 2.74 11.12 -6.34
N LYS A 2 2.04 10.06 -6.71
CA LYS A 2 0.90 9.51 -6.00
C LYS A 2 1.27 8.16 -5.42
N ILE A 3 1.02 7.98 -4.13
CA ILE A 3 1.24 6.72 -3.43
C ILE A 3 -0.12 6.22 -2.97
N ASP A 4 -0.56 5.07 -3.46
CA ASP A 4 -1.78 4.40 -3.00
C ASP A 4 -1.39 3.17 -2.18
N CYS A 5 -1.82 3.13 -0.92
CA CYS A 5 -1.60 2.02 -0.02
C CYS A 5 -2.92 1.28 0.23
N TYR A 6 -2.95 -0.01 -0.05
CA TYR A 6 -4.09 -0.88 0.17
C TYR A 6 -3.81 -1.86 1.30
N PHE A 7 -4.75 -1.95 2.23
CA PHE A 7 -4.67 -2.82 3.40
C PHE A 7 -5.87 -3.76 3.45
N SER A 8 -5.61 -4.99 3.87
CA SER A 8 -6.63 -5.90 4.37
C SER A 8 -7.27 -5.37 5.65
N MET A 9 -8.44 -5.92 5.99
CA MET A 9 -9.15 -5.54 7.21
C MET A 9 -8.37 -5.87 8.49
N GLY A 10 -7.50 -6.88 8.44
CA GLY A 10 -6.67 -7.34 9.55
C GLY A 10 -5.22 -6.85 9.54
N CYS A 11 -4.84 -5.93 8.64
CA CYS A 11 -3.44 -5.57 8.43
C CYS A 11 -2.79 -4.93 9.68
N GLY A 12 -1.91 -5.69 10.34
CA GLY A 12 -1.15 -5.21 11.50
C GLY A 12 -0.08 -4.15 11.17
N SER A 13 0.32 -4.08 9.90
CA SER A 13 1.42 -3.21 9.44
C SER A 13 0.98 -1.77 9.12
N GLU A 14 -0.33 -1.47 9.12
CA GLU A 14 -0.85 -0.16 8.71
C GLU A 14 -0.27 1.00 9.52
N VAL A 15 -0.23 0.86 10.85
CA VAL A 15 0.27 1.91 11.75
C VAL A 15 1.73 2.23 11.45
N VAL A 16 2.55 1.20 11.26
CA VAL A 16 3.97 1.34 10.96
C VAL A 16 4.16 1.96 9.57
N LEU A 17 3.39 1.54 8.56
CA LEU A 17 3.51 2.06 7.21
C LEU A 17 3.13 3.55 7.13
N ARG A 18 2.04 3.95 7.80
CA ARG A 18 1.59 5.36 7.87
C ARG A 18 2.63 6.28 8.52
N LYS A 19 3.49 5.75 9.39
CA LYS A 19 4.63 6.48 9.96
C LYS A 19 5.81 6.52 8.99
N ASN A 20 6.15 5.38 8.39
CA ASN A 20 7.37 5.25 7.57
C ASN A 20 7.31 6.04 6.26
N ILE A 21 6.14 6.13 5.60
CA ILE A 21 6.02 6.86 4.33
C ILE A 21 6.37 8.35 4.46
N PRO A 22 5.77 9.13 5.39
CA PRO A 22 6.14 10.53 5.54
C PRO A 22 7.59 10.71 6.01
N ASP A 23 8.10 9.84 6.88
CA ASP A 23 9.51 9.89 7.31
C ASP A 23 10.46 9.68 6.12
N ALA A 24 10.19 8.71 5.26
CA ALA A 24 10.99 8.44 4.06
C ALA A 24 10.90 9.60 3.04
N LEU A 25 9.70 10.13 2.79
CA LEU A 25 9.53 11.28 1.90
C LEU A 25 10.28 12.52 2.40
N ALA A 26 10.23 12.77 3.72
CA ALA A 26 10.94 13.89 4.34
C ALA A 26 12.46 13.73 4.25
N ALA A 27 12.98 12.51 4.48
CA ALA A 27 14.40 12.21 4.36
C ALA A 27 14.93 12.47 2.94
N GLU A 28 14.12 12.19 1.92
CA GLU A 28 14.47 12.41 0.52
C GLU A 28 14.10 13.82 0.00
N GLY A 29 13.49 14.67 0.84
CA GLY A 29 13.03 16.01 0.42
C GLY A 29 11.89 15.99 -0.62
N LEU A 30 11.14 14.88 -0.69
CA LEU A 30 10.09 14.64 -1.66
C LEU A 30 8.69 14.97 -1.09
N LYS A 31 7.75 15.22 -2.00
CA LYS A 31 6.33 15.36 -1.67
C LYS A 31 5.50 14.39 -2.50
N ALA A 32 4.58 13.70 -1.85
CA ALA A 32 3.65 12.77 -2.46
C ALA A 32 2.23 12.97 -1.94
N GLU A 33 1.24 12.75 -2.80
CA GLU A 33 -0.13 12.51 -2.36
C GLU A 33 -0.23 11.05 -1.91
N VAL A 34 -0.49 10.83 -0.62
CA VAL A 34 -0.54 9.47 -0.06
C VAL A 34 -1.98 9.13 0.33
N ASN A 35 -2.52 8.09 -0.29
CA ASN A 35 -3.87 7.60 -0.07
C ASN A 35 -3.82 6.25 0.64
N TYR A 36 -4.53 6.13 1.76
CA TYR A 36 -4.59 4.89 2.53
C TYR A 36 -6.01 4.30 2.46
N ARG A 37 -6.13 3.05 2.01
CA ARG A 37 -7.42 2.39 1.78
C ARG A 37 -7.44 1.01 2.43
N ARG A 38 -8.38 0.79 3.35
CA ARG A 38 -8.75 -0.57 3.74
C ARG A 38 -9.78 -1.10 2.75
N ILE A 39 -9.56 -2.32 2.28
CA ILE A 39 -10.44 -3.01 1.35
C ILE A 39 -10.65 -4.44 1.82
N ALA A 40 -11.81 -5.00 1.48
CA ALA A 40 -12.08 -6.43 1.65
C ALA A 40 -11.38 -7.24 0.55
N ASP A 41 -11.14 -8.52 0.81
CA ASP A 41 -10.44 -9.44 -0.08
C ASP A 41 -11.07 -9.46 -1.49
N GLU A 42 -12.40 -9.48 -1.57
CA GLU A 42 -13.11 -9.48 -2.86
C GLU A 42 -12.84 -8.21 -3.70
N ALA A 43 -12.60 -7.07 -3.05
CA ALA A 43 -12.19 -5.84 -3.75
C ALA A 43 -10.71 -5.88 -4.13
N ALA A 44 -9.86 -6.51 -3.30
CA ALA A 44 -8.45 -6.71 -3.59
C ALA A 44 -8.26 -7.60 -4.83
N GLU A 45 -9.02 -8.69 -4.93
CA GLU A 45 -9.02 -9.59 -6.09
C GLU A 45 -9.42 -8.87 -7.39
N LYS A 46 -10.49 -8.04 -7.35
CA LYS A 46 -10.92 -7.24 -8.50
C LYS A 46 -9.87 -6.21 -8.94
N LEU A 47 -9.05 -5.75 -8.01
CA LEU A 47 -7.92 -4.84 -8.26
C LEU A 47 -6.62 -5.59 -8.60
N GLY A 48 -6.62 -6.93 -8.58
CA GLY A 48 -5.44 -7.75 -8.82
C GLY A 48 -4.38 -7.67 -7.70
N LEU A 49 -4.75 -7.20 -6.52
CA LEU A 49 -3.85 -7.03 -5.38
C LEU A 49 -3.62 -8.39 -4.71
N ARG A 50 -2.34 -8.74 -4.53
CA ARG A 50 -1.92 -10.09 -4.09
C ARG A 50 -1.32 -10.11 -2.69
N GLY A 51 -1.25 -8.97 -2.00
CA GLY A 51 -0.61 -8.82 -0.70
C GLY A 51 -1.13 -7.63 0.10
N SER A 52 -1.03 -7.69 1.43
CA SER A 52 -1.36 -6.58 2.32
C SER A 52 -0.17 -6.29 3.24
N PRO A 53 0.33 -5.05 3.32
CA PRO A 53 -0.06 -3.90 2.50
C PRO A 53 0.42 -4.03 1.04
N THR A 54 -0.36 -3.54 0.07
CA THR A 54 0.15 -3.24 -1.29
C THR A 54 0.45 -1.75 -1.38
N ILE A 55 1.60 -1.39 -1.96
CA ILE A 55 2.03 0.00 -2.13
C ILE A 55 2.22 0.26 -3.62
N MET A 56 1.38 1.13 -4.18
CA MET A 56 1.48 1.54 -5.57
C MET A 56 2.06 2.94 -5.67
N LEU A 57 3.08 3.12 -6.50
CA LEU A 57 3.64 4.42 -6.87
C LEU A 57 3.23 4.76 -8.30
N ASP A 58 2.45 5.83 -8.45
CA ASP A 58 1.93 6.28 -9.76
C ASP A 58 1.24 5.14 -10.55
N GLY A 59 0.54 4.25 -9.84
CA GLY A 59 -0.18 3.11 -10.42
C GLY A 59 0.66 1.83 -10.63
N VAL A 60 1.95 1.84 -10.26
CA VAL A 60 2.85 0.69 -10.35
C VAL A 60 3.07 0.09 -8.97
N ASP A 61 2.84 -1.22 -8.81
CA ASP A 61 3.14 -1.93 -7.58
C ASP A 61 4.66 -2.00 -7.33
N LEU A 62 5.10 -1.50 -6.17
CA LEU A 62 6.52 -1.49 -5.79
C LEU A 62 7.02 -2.85 -5.31
N PHE A 63 6.12 -3.74 -4.87
CA PHE A 63 6.46 -5.03 -4.29
C PHE A 63 5.60 -6.15 -4.91
N PRO A 64 5.75 -6.40 -6.22
CA PRO A 64 4.93 -7.40 -6.90
C PRO A 64 5.17 -8.78 -6.29
N SER A 65 4.09 -9.41 -5.81
CA SER A 65 4.12 -10.78 -5.31
C SER A 65 3.58 -11.74 -6.37
N GLU A 66 4.32 -12.84 -6.61
CA GLU A 66 3.82 -13.97 -7.39
C GLU A 66 2.89 -14.89 -6.57
N ILE A 67 2.96 -14.77 -5.24
CA ILE A 67 2.17 -15.55 -4.30
C ILE A 67 0.87 -14.80 -4.00
N SER A 68 -0.26 -15.45 -4.24
CA SER A 68 -1.59 -14.92 -3.92
C SER A 68 -1.88 -15.00 -2.42
N GLY A 69 -2.20 -13.87 -1.80
CA GLY A 69 -2.77 -13.83 -0.46
C GLY A 69 -3.00 -12.40 0.05
N PHE A 70 -4.24 -12.01 0.29
CA PHE A 70 -4.58 -10.71 0.85
C PHE A 70 -5.20 -10.91 2.23
N SER A 71 -4.45 -10.66 3.31
CA SER A 71 -4.90 -10.87 4.70
C SER A 71 -4.15 -9.97 5.67
#